data_AF-A0A7S1FG26-F1
#
_entry.id   AF-A0A7S1FG26-F1
#
_cell.length_a   1.000
_cell.length_b   1.000
_cell.length_c   1.000
_cell.angle_alpha   90.00
_cell.angle_beta   90.00
_cell.angle_gamma   90.00
#
_symmetry.space_group_name_H-M   'P 1'
#
loop_
_entity.id
_entity.type
_entity.pdbx_description
1 polymer ?
#
loop_
_entity_poly.entity_id
_entity_poly.type
_entity_poly.pdbx_seq_one_letter_code
_entity_poly.pdbx_strand_id
1 'polypeptide(L)'
;TPHQEAILKRCSDTQDHVRVSAVLVLSHLERALFEMHAGVIAELAADTHWRVRVGSVHALGKLEPRLLARHASAISGLLEDEAAAVRVTAVETLGLMDPKDLAPQADAIAERLLDSDWRVRWGSVVTL
;
A
#
# COMPACT_ATOMS: atom_id res chain seq x y z
N THR A 1 13.35 3.72 19.09
CA THR A 1 14.01 4.88 19.74
C THR A 1 12.99 5.98 20.02
N PRO A 2 13.27 6.97 20.88
CA PRO A 2 12.32 8.08 21.12
C PRO A 2 11.92 8.83 19.83
N HIS A 3 12.86 8.97 18.88
CA HIS A 3 12.58 9.56 17.57
C HIS A 3 11.59 8.72 16.75
N GLN A 4 11.70 7.39 16.80
CA GLN A 4 10.81 6.47 16.10
C GLN A 4 9.37 6.56 16.63
N GLU A 5 9.19 6.59 17.95
CA GLU A 5 7.86 6.77 18.57
C GLU A 5 7.25 8.12 18.18
N ALA A 6 8.07 9.18 18.14
CA ALA A 6 7.62 10.49 17.69
C ALA A 6 7.14 10.46 16.23
N ILE A 7 7.82 9.71 15.35
CA ILE A 7 7.41 9.54 13.94
C ILE A 7 6.13 8.70 13.85
N LEU A 8 6.00 7.61 14.60
CA LEU A 8 4.78 6.81 14.63
C LEU A 8 3.57 7.64 15.04
N LYS A 9 3.71 8.53 16.03
CA LYS A 9 2.64 9.46 16.42
C LYS A 9 2.20 10.40 15.29
N ARG A 10 3.08 10.71 14.34
CA ARG A 10 2.75 11.54 13.16
C ARG A 10 1.94 10.81 12.09
N CYS A 11 1.78 9.49 12.20
CA CYS A 11 0.85 8.73 11.35
C CYS A 11 -0.61 9.13 11.58
N SER A 12 -0.96 9.69 12.75
CA SER A 12 -2.32 10.18 13.05
C SER A 12 -2.40 11.70 13.11
N ASP A 13 -1.48 12.40 12.45
CA ASP A 13 -1.48 13.87 12.41
C ASP A 13 -2.69 14.42 11.67
N THR A 14 -3.20 15.58 12.08
CA THR A 14 -4.36 16.22 11.42
C THR A 14 -4.03 16.60 9.98
N GLN A 15 -2.77 16.95 9.71
CA GLN A 15 -2.31 17.37 8.39
C GLN A 15 -1.87 16.16 7.56
N ASP A 16 -2.48 15.98 6.38
CA ASP A 16 -2.19 14.84 5.50
C ASP A 16 -0.73 14.77 5.05
N HIS A 17 -0.10 15.91 4.75
CA HIS A 17 1.30 15.96 4.35
C HIS A 17 2.25 15.49 5.46
N VAL A 18 1.87 15.69 6.72
CA VAL A 18 2.64 15.19 7.87
C VAL A 18 2.50 13.67 7.97
N ARG A 19 1.28 13.14 7.78
CA ARG A 19 1.04 11.68 7.73
C ARG A 19 1.82 11.01 6.59
N VAL A 20 1.77 11.58 5.37
CA VAL A 20 2.58 11.11 4.22
C VAL A 20 4.07 11.10 4.57
N SER A 21 4.56 12.20 5.16
CA SER A 21 5.98 12.30 5.54
C SER A 21 6.36 11.25 6.58
N ALA A 22 5.49 10.98 7.54
CA ALA A 22 5.71 9.93 8.55
C ALA A 22 5.86 8.55 7.87
N VAL A 23 4.95 8.20 6.96
CA VAL A 23 5.03 6.95 6.19
C VAL A 23 6.34 6.84 5.41
N LEU A 24 6.73 7.91 4.70
CA LEU A 24 7.96 7.92 3.92
C LEU A 24 9.18 7.70 4.81
N VAL A 25 9.26 8.35 5.97
CA VAL A 25 10.37 8.15 6.91
C VAL A 25 10.38 6.74 7.48
N LEU A 26 9.23 6.19 7.87
CA LEU A 26 9.13 4.81 8.37
C LEU A 26 9.61 3.79 7.31
N SER A 27 9.32 4.05 6.02
CA SER A 27 9.75 3.20 4.90
C SER A 27 11.25 3.23 4.60
N HIS A 28 12.02 4.11 5.26
CA HIS A 28 13.47 4.21 5.15
C HIS A 28 14.20 3.79 6.43
N LEU A 29 13.48 3.27 7.43
CA LEU A 29 14.12 2.69 8.61
C LEU A 29 14.89 1.42 8.23
N GLU A 30 15.79 1.01 9.14
CA GLU A 30 16.41 -0.30 9.05
C GLU A 30 15.33 -1.38 8.92
N ARG A 31 15.58 -2.38 8.06
CA ARG A 31 14.59 -3.39 7.64
C ARG A 31 13.79 -3.98 8.80
N ALA A 32 14.45 -4.42 9.88
CA ALA A 32 13.78 -5.03 11.02
C ALA A 32 12.78 -4.07 11.72
N LEU A 33 13.12 -2.77 11.78
CA LEU A 33 12.23 -1.77 12.36
C LEU A 33 11.09 -1.40 11.40
N PHE A 34 11.36 -1.35 10.10
CA PHE A 34 10.32 -1.11 9.10
C PHE A 34 9.28 -2.25 9.12
N GLU A 35 9.73 -3.51 9.10
CA GLU A 35 8.86 -4.69 9.17
C GLU A 35 8.02 -4.73 10.45
N MET A 36 8.60 -4.33 11.59
CA MET A 36 7.89 -4.25 12.88
C MET A 36 6.69 -3.29 12.82
N HIS A 37 6.78 -2.21 12.04
CA HIS A 37 5.75 -1.17 11.95
C HIS A 37 4.88 -1.25 10.71
N ALA A 38 5.02 -2.30 9.90
CA ALA A 38 4.22 -2.51 8.69
C ALA A 38 2.70 -2.50 8.97
N GLY A 39 2.26 -2.95 10.15
CA GLY A 39 0.86 -2.89 10.57
C GLY A 39 0.31 -1.46 10.66
N VAL A 40 1.06 -0.55 11.30
CA VAL A 40 0.67 0.87 11.42
C VAL A 40 0.63 1.53 10.04
N ILE A 41 1.58 1.18 9.17
CA ILE A 41 1.57 1.67 7.79
C ILE A 41 0.34 1.15 7.05
N ALA A 42 -0.01 -0.14 7.21
CA ALA A 42 -1.18 -0.72 6.57
C ALA A 42 -2.51 -0.11 7.03
N GLU A 43 -2.64 0.36 8.27
CA GLU A 43 -3.83 1.08 8.73
C GLU A 43 -4.08 2.37 7.93
N LEU A 44 -3.01 3.02 7.45
CA LEU A 44 -3.08 4.22 6.62
C LEU A 44 -3.55 3.95 5.19
N ALA A 45 -3.74 2.69 4.80
CA ALA A 45 -4.48 2.34 3.59
C ALA A 45 -5.93 2.83 3.65
N ALA A 46 -6.51 2.98 4.84
CA ALA A 46 -7.86 3.52 5.04
C ALA A 46 -7.90 5.04 5.30
N ASP A 47 -6.79 5.76 5.08
CA ASP A 47 -6.72 7.20 5.34
C ASP A 47 -7.68 8.00 4.46
N THR A 48 -8.24 9.07 5.01
CA THR A 48 -9.18 9.95 4.28
C THR A 48 -8.54 10.64 3.08
N HIS A 49 -7.23 10.89 3.11
CA HIS A 49 -6.51 11.53 2.02
C HIS A 49 -5.82 10.52 1.11
N TRP A 50 -6.15 10.56 -0.18
CA TRP A 50 -5.66 9.60 -1.18
C TRP A 50 -4.13 9.53 -1.26
N ARG A 51 -3.40 10.63 -1.04
CA ARG A 51 -1.92 10.61 -1.07
C ARG A 51 -1.33 9.82 0.09
N VAL A 52 -2.01 9.81 1.24
CA VAL A 52 -1.60 9.00 2.39
C VAL A 52 -1.82 7.53 2.08
N ARG A 53 -2.95 7.16 1.47
CA ARG A 53 -3.23 5.80 1.00
C ARG A 53 -2.17 5.32 0.01
N VAL A 54 -1.85 6.13 -1.02
CA VAL A 54 -0.76 5.84 -1.97
C VAL A 54 0.57 5.65 -1.25
N GLY A 55 0.94 6.58 -0.36
CA GLY A 55 2.21 6.50 0.38
C GLY A 55 2.30 5.24 1.24
N SER A 56 1.20 4.86 1.91
CA SER A 56 1.08 3.65 2.71
C SER A 56 1.32 2.40 1.87
N VAL A 57 0.57 2.24 0.78
CA VAL A 57 0.65 1.05 -0.07
C VAL A 57 2.00 0.94 -0.76
N HIS A 58 2.53 2.07 -1.26
CA HIS A 58 3.87 2.11 -1.82
C HIS A 58 4.94 1.73 -0.78
N ALA A 59 4.80 2.18 0.47
CA ALA A 59 5.71 1.77 1.54
C ALA A 59 5.60 0.26 1.79
N LEU A 60 4.40 -0.31 1.88
CA LEU A 60 4.20 -1.76 2.03
C LEU A 60 4.87 -2.56 0.90
N GLY A 61 4.86 -2.06 -0.34
CA GLY A 61 5.55 -2.68 -1.47
C GLY A 61 7.07 -2.83 -1.31
N LYS A 62 7.69 -2.15 -0.33
CA LYS A 62 9.11 -2.34 0.02
C LYS A 62 9.37 -3.54 0.93
N LEU A 63 8.32 -4.18 1.45
CA LEU A 63 8.45 -5.41 2.24
C LEU A 63 8.86 -6.57 1.34
N GLU A 64 9.55 -7.55 1.93
CA GLU A 64 9.76 -8.84 1.27
C GLU A 64 8.40 -9.46 0.89
N PRO A 65 8.27 -10.15 -0.27
CA PRO A 65 6.98 -10.62 -0.79
C PRO A 65 6.15 -11.41 0.23
N ARG A 66 6.79 -12.26 1.04
CA ARG A 66 6.13 -13.04 2.09
C ARG A 66 5.51 -12.21 3.20
N LEU A 67 6.12 -11.07 3.55
CA LEU A 67 5.58 -10.15 4.54
C LEU A 67 4.51 -9.27 3.93
N LEU A 68 4.72 -8.79 2.70
CA LEU A 68 3.73 -8.05 1.93
C LEU A 68 2.40 -8.82 1.80
N ALA A 69 2.46 -10.13 1.55
CA ALA A 69 1.29 -11.01 1.46
C ALA A 69 0.35 -10.94 2.69
N ARG A 70 0.87 -10.61 3.88
CA ARG A 70 0.05 -10.43 5.10
C ARG A 70 -0.91 -9.24 4.99
N HIS A 71 -0.64 -8.31 4.09
CA HIS A 71 -1.43 -7.10 3.86
C HIS A 71 -2.26 -7.19 2.58
N ALA A 72 -2.29 -8.34 1.90
CA ALA A 72 -2.94 -8.49 0.60
C ALA A 72 -4.42 -8.11 0.61
N SER A 73 -5.18 -8.51 1.63
CA SER A 73 -6.60 -8.14 1.74
C SER A 73 -6.82 -6.63 1.88
N ALA A 74 -5.96 -5.94 2.63
CA ALA A 74 -6.07 -4.49 2.80
C ALA A 74 -5.74 -3.75 1.48
N ILE A 75 -4.70 -4.21 0.78
CA ILE A 75 -4.31 -3.65 -0.52
C ILE A 75 -5.38 -3.96 -1.59
N SER A 76 -5.97 -5.15 -1.58
CA SER A 76 -7.03 -5.56 -2.50
C SER A 76 -8.29 -4.70 -2.36
N GLY A 77 -8.66 -4.32 -1.13
CA GLY A 77 -9.76 -3.38 -0.90
C GLY A 77 -9.57 -2.01 -1.58
N LEU A 78 -8.33 -1.62 -1.89
CA LEU A 78 -8.01 -0.38 -2.59
C LEU A 78 -8.11 -0.46 -4.10
N LEU A 79 -8.38 -1.65 -4.66
CA LEU A 79 -8.68 -1.80 -6.07
C LEU A 79 -9.97 -1.06 -6.47
N GLU A 80 -10.85 -0.73 -5.52
CA GLU A 80 -12.10 0.02 -5.76
C GLU A 80 -12.03 1.48 -5.32
N ASP A 81 -10.84 1.96 -4.96
CA ASP A 81 -10.66 3.32 -4.45
C ASP A 81 -11.12 4.37 -5.48
N GLU A 82 -11.76 5.45 -5.01
CA GLU A 82 -12.22 6.54 -5.85
C GLU A 82 -11.07 7.18 -6.66
N ALA A 83 -9.87 7.25 -6.09
CA ALA A 83 -8.72 7.87 -6.69
C ALA A 83 -7.97 6.83 -7.55
N ALA A 84 -7.89 7.08 -8.86
CA ALA A 84 -7.19 6.19 -9.78
C ALA A 84 -5.72 5.96 -9.38
N ALA A 85 -5.04 6.96 -8.80
CA ALA A 85 -3.67 6.82 -8.31
C ALA A 85 -3.54 5.74 -7.22
N VAL A 86 -4.54 5.62 -6.34
CA VAL A 86 -4.58 4.58 -5.30
C VAL A 86 -4.81 3.22 -5.94
N ARG A 87 -5.77 3.10 -6.87
CA ARG A 87 -6.04 1.85 -7.59
C ARG A 87 -4.82 1.33 -8.36
N VAL A 88 -4.11 2.21 -9.07
CA VAL A 88 -2.85 1.87 -9.78
C VAL A 88 -1.83 1.33 -8.79
N THR A 89 -1.59 2.07 -7.70
CA THR A 89 -0.60 1.68 -6.68
C THR A 89 -0.95 0.32 -6.06
N ALA A 90 -2.25 0.05 -5.82
CA ALA A 90 -2.71 -1.23 -5.31
C ALA A 90 -2.42 -2.38 -6.27
N VAL A 91 -2.76 -2.26 -7.55
CA VAL A 91 -2.49 -3.29 -8.57
C VAL A 91 -0.98 -3.57 -8.70
N GLU A 92 -0.17 -2.51 -8.78
CA GLU A 92 1.29 -2.63 -8.88
C GLU A 92 1.87 -3.33 -7.65
N THR A 93 1.38 -2.97 -6.46
CA THR A 93 1.87 -3.55 -5.19
C THR A 93 1.46 -5.01 -5.02
N LEU A 94 0.23 -5.39 -5.41
CA LEU A 94 -0.18 -6.79 -5.43
C LEU A 94 0.72 -7.62 -6.36
N GLY A 95 1.12 -7.06 -7.51
CA GLY A 95 2.04 -7.72 -8.44
C GLY A 95 3.45 -7.99 -7.90
N LEU A 96 3.82 -7.45 -6.74
CA LEU A 96 5.09 -7.74 -6.06
C LEU A 96 5.04 -9.03 -5.21
N MET A 97 3.86 -9.65 -5.05
CA MET A 97 3.70 -10.88 -4.27
C MET A 97 4.12 -12.12 -5.06
N ASP A 98 4.47 -13.19 -4.33
CA ASP A 98 4.64 -14.50 -4.96
C ASP A 98 3.31 -14.95 -5.60
N PRO A 99 3.31 -15.66 -6.74
CA PRO A 99 2.08 -16.06 -7.45
C PRO A 99 1.05 -16.79 -6.58
N LYS A 100 1.51 -17.60 -5.62
CA LYS A 100 0.65 -18.33 -4.68
C LYS A 100 -0.13 -17.40 -3.74
N ASP A 101 0.45 -16.27 -3.39
CA ASP A 101 -0.09 -15.29 -2.44
C ASP A 101 -0.92 -14.22 -3.18
N LEU A 102 -0.61 -14.01 -4.48
CA LEU A 102 -1.41 -13.19 -5.40
C LEU A 102 -2.70 -13.90 -5.84
N ALA A 103 -2.67 -15.22 -6.02
CA ALA A 103 -3.80 -15.99 -6.55
C ALA A 103 -5.17 -15.69 -5.91
N PRO A 104 -5.30 -15.51 -4.57
CA PRO A 104 -6.57 -15.14 -3.96
C PRO A 104 -7.12 -13.76 -4.36
N GLN A 105 -6.28 -12.89 -4.93
CA GLN A 105 -6.65 -11.54 -5.40
C GLN A 105 -6.90 -11.49 -6.92
N ALA A 106 -6.68 -12.60 -7.63
CA ALA A 106 -6.69 -12.62 -9.10
C ALA A 106 -8.02 -12.15 -9.70
N ASP A 107 -9.16 -12.58 -9.15
CA ASP A 107 -10.48 -12.17 -9.64
C ASP A 107 -10.70 -10.66 -9.47
N ALA A 108 -10.34 -10.10 -8.30
CA ALA A 108 -10.44 -8.67 -8.04
C ALA A 108 -9.55 -7.85 -8.99
N ILE A 109 -8.35 -8.35 -9.32
CA ILE A 109 -7.45 -7.71 -10.29
C ILE A 109 -7.99 -7.84 -11.72
N ALA A 110 -8.63 -8.97 -12.06
CA ALA A 110 -9.22 -9.20 -13.37
C ALA A 110 -10.38 -8.24 -13.65
N GLU A 111 -11.20 -7.92 -12.65
CA GLU A 111 -12.23 -6.88 -12.77
C GLU A 111 -11.66 -5.51 -13.14
N ARG A 112 -10.41 -5.23 -12.75
CA ARG A 112 -9.72 -3.96 -13.07
C ARG A 112 -9.20 -3.87 -14.50
N LEU A 113 -9.28 -4.95 -15.30
CA LEU A 113 -9.06 -4.89 -16.75
C LEU A 113 -10.06 -3.98 -17.49
N LEU A 114 -11.18 -3.65 -16.84
CA LEU A 114 -12.22 -2.75 -17.37
C LEU A 114 -12.23 -1.37 -16.70
N ASP A 115 -11.23 -1.05 -15.87
CA ASP A 115 -11.15 0.22 -15.14
C ASP A 115 -11.16 1.43 -16.10
N SER A 116 -11.72 2.55 -15.64
CA SER A 116 -11.78 3.79 -16.43
C SER A 116 -10.41 4.39 -16.69
N ASP A 117 -9.47 4.25 -15.75
CA ASP A 117 -8.09 4.70 -15.91
C ASP A 117 -7.26 3.65 -16.65
N TRP A 118 -6.63 4.07 -17.75
CA TRP A 118 -5.85 3.17 -18.60
C TRP A 118 -4.64 2.57 -17.89
N ARG A 119 -4.08 3.26 -16.88
CA ARG A 119 -2.94 2.75 -16.11
C ARG A 119 -3.33 1.60 -15.21
N VAL A 120 -4.54 1.65 -14.66
CA VAL A 120 -5.10 0.54 -13.87
C VAL A 120 -5.29 -0.68 -14.77
N ARG A 121 -5.90 -0.49 -15.95
CA ARG A 121 -6.04 -1.59 -16.92
C ARG A 121 -4.70 -2.18 -17.34
N TRP A 122 -3.71 -1.33 -17.63
CA TRP A 122 -2.36 -1.77 -17.99
C TRP A 122 -1.70 -2.54 -16.85
N GLY A 123 -1.78 -2.02 -15.61
CA GLY A 123 -1.29 -2.67 -14.40
C GLY A 123 -1.90 -4.05 -14.22
N SER A 124 -3.21 -4.17 -14.40
CA SER A 124 -3.91 -5.46 -14.26
C SER A 124 -3.45 -6.50 -15.27
N VAL A 125 -3.14 -6.09 -16.51
CA VAL A 125 -2.61 -7.00 -17.54
C VAL A 125 -1.21 -7.49 -17.20
N VAL A 126 -0.34 -6.64 -16.62
CA VAL A 126 1.04 -7.05 -16.30
C VAL A 126 1.14 -7.81 -14.98
N THR A 127 0.16 -7.66 -14.09
CA THR A 127 0.10 -8.35 -12.80
C THR A 127 -0.48 -9.77 -12.90
N LEU A 128 -1.42 -10.02 -13.82
CA LEU A 128 -2.04 -11.34 -14.06
C LEU A 128 -1.24 -12.22 -15.03
#